data_AF-A0A956EX06-F1
#
_entry.id   AF-A0A956EX06-F1
#
_cell.length_a   1.000
_cell.length_b   1.000
_cell.length_c   1.000
_cell.angle_alpha   90.00
_cell.angle_beta   90.00
_cell.angle_gamma   90.00
#
_symmetry.space_group_name_H-M   'P 1'
#
loop_
_entity.id
_entity.type
_entity.pdbx_description
1 polymer ?
#
loop_
_entity_poly.entity_id
_entity_poly.type
_entity_poly.pdbx_seq_one_letter_code
_entity_poly.pdbx_strand_id
1 'polypeptide(L)'
;MRLLDLSLLYLAAGVACAVALYRRAERKDRTALVNALTAIPLWPLWAPIAWTAKKEPPRYDLQAYEVVTRIRVALEEGVGSVTGSPLERLLNAQSAQSILDEVNRVAARHQELVELLHRDAFHLGTAERKLEQLERQGAPSRLRASARLHLENVRRLYQLAERDARALEELAELVSALRTQLVLVRLSGSSAEGVGDIVSELWARIEGLSEASEDYTPSPPPADDADLSHGEAPAA
;
A
#
# COMPACT_ATOMS: atom_id res chain seq x y z
N MET A 1 46.21 5.66 18.04
CA MET A 1 45.21 4.58 18.24
C MET A 1 45.86 3.25 17.91
N ARG A 2 45.71 2.24 18.77
CA ARG A 2 46.30 0.92 18.51
C ARG A 2 45.45 0.18 17.47
N LEU A 3 46.07 -0.67 16.66
CA LEU A 3 45.38 -1.57 15.71
C LEU A 3 44.28 -2.39 16.41
N LEU A 4 44.53 -2.75 17.67
CA LEU A 4 43.57 -3.41 18.55
C LEU A 4 42.29 -2.58 18.75
N ASP A 5 42.41 -1.29 19.05
CA ASP A 5 41.23 -0.41 19.25
C ASP A 5 40.39 -0.33 17.98
N LEU A 6 41.04 -0.22 16.82
CA LEU A 6 40.37 -0.16 15.52
C LEU A 6 39.63 -1.46 15.20
N SER A 7 40.26 -2.61 15.47
CA SER A 7 39.65 -3.93 15.27
C SER A 7 38.44 -4.16 16.18
N LEU A 8 38.50 -3.67 17.42
CA LEU A 8 37.45 -3.83 18.42
C LEU A 8 36.25 -2.95 18.07
N LEU A 9 36.50 -1.74 17.56
CA LEU A 9 35.48 -0.82 17.07
C LEU A 9 34.79 -1.35 15.81
N TYR A 10 35.55 -1.97 14.90
CA TYR A 10 35.01 -2.66 13.72
C TYR A 10 34.11 -3.84 14.10
N LEU A 11 34.54 -4.66 15.06
CA LEU A 11 33.77 -5.80 15.55
C LEU A 11 32.47 -5.33 16.22
N ALA A 12 32.54 -4.31 17.07
CA ALA A 12 31.38 -3.75 17.76
C ALA A 12 30.35 -3.18 16.77
N ALA A 13 30.81 -2.45 15.75
CA ALA A 13 29.95 -1.92 14.69
C ALA A 13 29.27 -3.03 13.88
N GLY A 14 30.03 -4.06 13.49
CA GLY A 14 29.49 -5.23 12.78
C GLY A 14 28.44 -5.98 13.60
N VAL A 15 28.68 -6.20 14.89
CA VAL A 15 27.73 -6.85 15.81
C VAL A 15 26.46 -6.01 15.97
N ALA A 16 26.57 -4.69 16.16
CA ALA A 16 25.41 -3.81 16.27
C ALA A 16 24.54 -3.86 14.98
N CYS A 17 25.18 -3.89 13.82
CA CYS A 17 24.49 -3.97 12.53
C CYS A 17 23.80 -5.34 12.33
N ALA A 18 24.45 -6.44 12.71
CA ALA A 18 23.87 -7.78 12.67
C ALA A 18 22.63 -7.91 13.59
N VAL A 19 22.70 -7.33 14.80
CA VAL A 19 21.57 -7.31 15.75
C VAL A 19 20.39 -6.50 15.19
N ALA A 20 20.65 -5.35 14.56
CA ALA A 20 19.61 -4.53 13.94
C ALA A 20 18.90 -5.26 12.79
N LEU A 21 19.65 -5.95 11.93
CA LEU A 21 19.10 -6.75 10.82
C LEU A 21 18.28 -7.94 11.34
N TYR A 22 18.77 -8.65 12.34
CA TYR A 22 18.07 -9.78 12.94
C TYR A 22 16.74 -9.35 13.60
N ARG A 23 16.70 -8.17 14.23
CA ARG A 23 15.45 -7.64 14.81
C ARG A 23 14.43 -7.18 13.76
N ARG A 24 14.87 -6.86 12.55
CA ARG A 24 14.02 -6.36 11.46
C ARG A 24 13.44 -7.48 10.59
N ALA A 25 13.95 -8.71 10.70
CA ALA A 25 13.42 -9.85 9.96
C ALA A 25 12.09 -10.32 10.57
N GLU A 26 11.01 -10.24 9.81
CA GLU A 26 9.66 -10.69 10.22
C GLU A 26 9.56 -12.22 10.38
N ARG A 27 10.41 -12.98 9.67
CA ARG A 27 10.53 -14.44 9.81
C ARG A 27 11.88 -14.80 10.43
N LYS A 28 11.84 -15.48 11.59
CA LYS A 28 13.02 -16.00 12.31
C LYS A 28 13.51 -17.32 11.70
N ASP A 29 13.71 -17.35 10.39
CA ASP A 29 14.19 -18.54 9.69
C ASP A 29 15.73 -18.62 9.68
N ARG A 30 16.28 -19.81 9.43
CA ARG A 30 17.73 -20.04 9.28
C ARG A 30 18.39 -19.12 8.25
N THR A 31 17.64 -18.70 7.23
CA THR A 31 18.07 -17.73 6.21
C THR A 31 18.35 -16.34 6.79
N ALA A 32 17.60 -15.91 7.82
CA ALA A 32 17.85 -14.64 8.51
C ALA A 32 19.16 -14.66 9.31
N LEU A 33 19.49 -15.82 9.91
CA LEU A 33 20.76 -16.02 10.63
C LEU A 33 21.96 -16.00 9.68
N VAL A 34 21.85 -16.66 8.53
CA VAL A 34 22.91 -16.66 7.50
C VAL A 34 23.13 -15.25 6.95
N ASN A 35 22.05 -14.52 6.65
CA ASN A 35 22.13 -13.13 6.19
C ASN A 35 22.71 -12.17 7.25
N ALA A 36 22.43 -12.39 8.53
CA ALA A 36 23.00 -11.60 9.61
C ALA A 36 24.51 -11.86 9.78
N LEU A 37 24.96 -13.11 9.61
CA LEU A 37 26.37 -13.50 9.66
C LEU A 37 27.18 -12.96 8.48
N THR A 38 26.61 -12.95 7.27
CA THR A 38 27.28 -12.40 6.08
C THR A 38 27.39 -10.87 6.11
N ALA A 39 26.55 -10.17 6.88
CA ALA A 39 26.63 -8.73 7.07
C ALA A 39 27.87 -8.28 7.87
N ILE A 40 28.43 -9.16 8.72
CA ILE A 40 29.57 -8.84 9.59
C ILE A 40 30.87 -8.55 8.80
N PRO A 41 31.27 -9.33 7.78
CA PRO A 41 32.45 -8.98 6.97
C PRO A 41 32.15 -7.94 5.88
N LEU A 42 30.90 -7.83 5.43
CA LEU A 42 30.53 -7.04 4.25
C LEU A 42 30.08 -5.60 4.56
N TRP A 43 30.04 -5.22 5.85
CA TRP A 43 29.58 -3.90 6.26
C TRP A 43 30.37 -2.70 5.69
N PRO A 44 31.71 -2.70 5.50
CA PRO A 44 32.40 -1.53 4.97
C PRO A 44 32.10 -1.30 3.48
N LEU A 45 31.72 -2.35 2.75
CA LEU A 45 31.31 -2.26 1.35
C LEU A 45 29.86 -1.77 1.23
N TRP A 46 28.99 -2.17 2.16
CA TRP A 46 27.57 -1.81 2.16
C TRP A 46 27.23 -0.53 2.92
N ALA A 47 28.04 -0.09 3.87
CA ALA A 47 27.78 1.12 4.67
C ALA A 47 27.61 2.38 3.81
N PRO A 48 28.43 2.65 2.76
CA PRO A 48 28.23 3.80 1.88
C PRO A 48 26.89 3.71 1.13
N ILE A 49 26.54 2.52 0.63
CA ILE A 49 25.31 2.27 -0.13
C ILE A 49 24.09 2.40 0.79
N ALA A 50 24.14 1.83 1.99
CA ALA A 50 23.08 1.93 2.99
C ALA A 50 22.86 3.37 3.49
N TRP A 51 23.92 4.19 3.55
CA TRP A 51 23.82 5.60 3.90
C TRP A 51 23.14 6.42 2.80
N THR A 52 23.40 6.10 1.52
CA THR A 52 22.69 6.71 0.39
C THR A 52 21.28 6.16 0.22
N ALA A 53 21.05 4.90 0.60
CA ALA A 53 19.76 4.23 0.57
C ALA A 53 18.97 4.48 1.87
N LYS A 54 19.03 5.71 2.41
CA LYS A 54 18.04 6.20 3.38
C LYS A 54 16.68 6.18 2.69
N LYS A 55 16.07 5.01 2.65
CA LYS A 55 14.66 4.82 2.46
C LYS A 55 14.06 5.52 3.66
N GLU A 56 13.60 6.76 3.48
CA GLU A 56 12.78 7.41 4.50
C GLU A 56 11.75 6.38 4.93
N PRO A 57 11.56 6.17 6.25
CA PRO A 57 10.52 5.27 6.70
C PRO A 57 9.24 5.73 5.99
N PRO A 58 8.49 4.80 5.36
CA PRO A 58 7.27 5.15 4.67
C PRO A 58 6.45 6.05 5.59
N ARG A 59 6.11 7.24 5.10
CA ARG A 59 5.24 8.15 5.85
C ARG A 59 3.87 7.51 5.77
N TYR A 60 3.59 6.62 6.72
CA TYR A 60 2.31 5.98 6.83
C TYR A 60 1.24 7.07 6.97
N ASP A 61 0.22 6.97 6.13
CA ASP A 61 -1.00 7.71 6.35
C ASP A 61 -1.62 7.21 7.66
N LEU A 62 -1.47 8.01 8.72
CA LEU A 62 -1.94 7.67 10.06
C LEU A 62 -3.45 7.40 10.07
N GLN A 63 -4.21 8.10 9.21
CA GLN A 63 -5.65 7.92 9.10
C GLN A 63 -6.00 6.53 8.56
N ALA A 64 -5.38 6.10 7.45
CA ALA A 64 -5.60 4.77 6.90
C ALA A 64 -5.20 3.67 7.90
N TYR A 65 -4.08 3.83 8.60
CA TYR A 65 -3.66 2.89 9.63
C TYR A 65 -4.66 2.78 10.80
N GLU A 66 -5.19 3.92 11.26
CA GLU A 66 -6.21 3.95 12.31
C GLU A 66 -7.51 3.28 11.87
N VAL A 67 -7.94 3.49 10.62
CA VAL A 67 -9.13 2.83 10.04
C VAL A 67 -8.95 1.31 10.01
N VAL A 68 -7.82 0.81 9.49
CA VAL A 68 -7.53 -0.64 9.46
C VAL A 68 -7.49 -1.23 10.87
N THR A 69 -6.89 -0.52 11.81
CA THR A 69 -6.82 -0.96 13.22
C THR A 69 -8.22 -1.06 13.82
N ARG A 70 -9.10 -0.09 13.56
CA ARG A 70 -10.51 -0.14 14.01
C ARG A 70 -11.26 -1.32 13.41
N ILE A 71 -11.10 -1.59 12.10
CA ILE A 71 -11.70 -2.76 11.45
C ILE A 71 -11.24 -4.06 12.11
N ARG A 72 -9.92 -4.21 12.34
CA ARG A 72 -9.33 -5.39 12.98
C ARG A 72 -9.91 -5.64 14.36
N VAL A 73 -9.88 -4.65 15.24
CA VAL A 73 -10.41 -4.78 16.60
C VAL A 73 -11.89 -5.16 16.54
N ALA A 74 -12.67 -4.52 15.66
CA ALA A 74 -14.09 -4.78 15.56
C ALA A 74 -14.42 -6.19 15.03
N LEU A 75 -13.64 -6.71 14.07
CA LEU A 75 -13.77 -8.09 13.59
C LEU A 75 -13.37 -9.11 14.66
N GLU A 76 -12.25 -8.89 15.37
CA GLU A 76 -11.80 -9.78 16.45
C GLU A 76 -12.85 -9.88 17.57
N GLU A 77 -13.42 -8.74 17.98
CA GLU A 77 -14.51 -8.69 18.97
C GLU A 77 -15.81 -9.34 18.45
N GLY A 78 -16.13 -9.14 17.17
CA GLY A 78 -17.28 -9.76 16.51
C GLY A 78 -17.18 -11.29 16.47
N VAL A 79 -16.05 -11.83 15.99
CA VAL A 79 -15.76 -13.27 15.95
C VAL A 79 -15.79 -13.88 17.36
N GLY A 80 -15.16 -13.20 18.33
CA GLY A 80 -15.19 -13.62 19.74
C GLY A 80 -16.59 -13.63 20.35
N SER A 81 -17.53 -12.84 19.81
CA SER A 81 -18.92 -12.79 20.26
C SER A 81 -19.78 -13.92 19.71
N VAL A 82 -19.43 -14.49 18.55
CA VAL A 82 -20.22 -15.53 17.89
C VAL A 82 -19.64 -16.93 18.02
N THR A 83 -18.42 -17.07 18.57
CA THR A 83 -17.76 -18.37 18.76
C THR A 83 -18.63 -19.31 19.59
N GLY A 84 -18.92 -20.51 19.07
CA GLY A 84 -19.78 -21.50 19.70
C GLY A 84 -21.29 -21.25 19.55
N SER A 85 -21.67 -20.26 18.73
CA SER A 85 -23.08 -19.96 18.40
C SER A 85 -23.43 -20.39 16.97
N PRO A 86 -24.72 -20.51 16.62
CA PRO A 86 -25.14 -20.74 15.24
C PRO A 86 -24.66 -19.66 14.26
N LEU A 87 -24.35 -18.45 14.74
CA LEU A 87 -23.86 -17.32 13.94
C LEU A 87 -22.39 -17.43 13.57
N GLU A 88 -21.64 -18.36 14.15
CA GLU A 88 -20.25 -18.63 13.77
C GLU A 88 -20.12 -18.98 12.27
N ARG A 89 -21.17 -19.55 11.67
CA ARG A 89 -21.21 -19.84 10.23
C ARG A 89 -21.20 -18.58 9.37
N LEU A 90 -21.73 -17.46 9.87
CA LEU A 90 -21.79 -16.18 9.16
C LEU A 90 -20.48 -15.41 9.30
N LEU A 91 -19.88 -15.42 10.49
CA LEU A 91 -18.62 -14.74 10.77
C LEU A 91 -17.70 -15.64 11.59
N ASN A 92 -16.93 -16.48 10.90
CA ASN A 92 -15.86 -17.27 11.50
C ASN A 92 -14.50 -16.55 11.37
N ALA A 93 -13.49 -17.06 12.07
CA ALA A 93 -12.14 -16.51 12.05
C ALA A 93 -11.52 -16.48 10.64
N GLN A 94 -11.83 -17.45 9.78
CA GLN A 94 -11.32 -17.50 8.41
C GLN A 94 -11.95 -16.38 7.56
N SER A 95 -13.27 -16.20 7.62
CA SER A 95 -13.96 -15.10 6.94
C SER A 95 -13.43 -13.74 7.40
N ALA A 96 -13.28 -13.53 8.71
CA ALA A 96 -12.71 -12.30 9.25
C ALA A 96 -11.27 -12.06 8.77
N GLN A 97 -10.46 -13.12 8.67
CA GLN A 97 -9.10 -13.01 8.13
C GLN A 97 -9.12 -12.62 6.65
N SER A 98 -9.99 -13.21 5.82
CA SER A 98 -10.13 -12.83 4.41
C SER A 98 -10.52 -11.35 4.25
N ILE A 99 -11.44 -10.86 5.08
CA ILE A 99 -11.83 -9.44 5.10
C ILE A 99 -10.60 -8.58 5.45
N LEU A 100 -9.82 -8.98 6.47
CA LEU A 100 -8.63 -8.25 6.88
C LEU A 100 -7.54 -8.24 5.81
N ASP A 101 -7.33 -9.36 5.12
CA ASP A 101 -6.33 -9.45 4.06
C ASP A 101 -6.68 -8.49 2.91
N GLU A 102 -7.95 -8.38 2.55
CA GLU A 102 -8.39 -7.45 1.52
C GLU A 102 -8.31 -5.99 1.98
N VAL A 103 -8.74 -5.69 3.21
CA VAL A 103 -8.59 -4.35 3.80
C VAL A 103 -7.13 -3.92 3.84
N ASN A 104 -6.21 -4.82 4.21
CA ASN A 104 -4.77 -4.54 4.21
C ASN A 104 -4.24 -4.29 2.79
N ARG A 105 -4.73 -5.04 1.80
CA ARG A 105 -4.36 -4.84 0.39
C ARG A 105 -4.79 -3.45 -0.11
N VAL A 106 -6.04 -3.07 0.15
CA VAL A 106 -6.57 -1.75 -0.22
C VAL A 106 -5.82 -0.63 0.51
N ALA A 107 -5.55 -0.79 1.81
CA ALA A 107 -4.79 0.19 2.58
C ALA A 107 -3.35 0.35 2.08
N ALA A 108 -2.69 -0.74 1.68
CA ALA A 108 -1.35 -0.69 1.09
C ALA A 108 -1.37 0.05 -0.25
N ARG A 109 -2.35 -0.23 -1.12
CA ARG A 109 -2.54 0.49 -2.40
C ARG A 109 -2.82 1.98 -2.17
N HIS A 110 -3.71 2.32 -1.24
CA HIS A 110 -4.00 3.71 -0.87
C HIS A 110 -2.74 4.43 -0.41
N GLN A 111 -1.94 3.80 0.45
CA GLN A 111 -0.67 4.35 0.89
C GLN A 111 0.30 4.59 -0.28
N GLU A 112 0.43 3.63 -1.20
CA GLU A 112 1.27 3.80 -2.40
C GLU A 112 0.80 4.99 -3.26
N LEU A 113 -0.52 5.14 -3.45
CA LEU A 113 -1.10 6.27 -4.17
C LEU A 113 -0.79 7.60 -3.47
N VAL A 114 -1.00 7.67 -2.15
CA VAL A 114 -0.68 8.86 -1.37
C VAL A 114 0.81 9.19 -1.47
N GLU A 115 1.70 8.21 -1.35
CA GLU A 115 3.14 8.41 -1.49
C GLU A 115 3.53 8.89 -2.90
N LEU A 116 2.87 8.39 -3.96
CA LEU A 116 3.06 8.86 -5.33
C LEU A 116 2.60 10.32 -5.49
N LEU A 117 1.44 10.67 -4.95
CA LEU A 117 0.86 12.01 -5.03
C LEU A 117 1.68 13.07 -4.26
N HIS A 118 2.47 12.65 -3.26
CA HIS A 118 3.41 13.53 -2.56
C HIS A 118 4.64 13.90 -3.39
N ARG A 119 4.93 13.22 -4.50
CA ARG A 119 6.07 13.57 -5.36
C ARG A 119 5.72 14.79 -6.22
N ASP A 120 6.67 15.71 -6.39
CA ASP A 120 6.47 16.97 -7.14
C ASP A 120 5.88 16.77 -8.56
N ALA A 121 6.25 15.66 -9.22
CA ALA A 121 5.77 15.32 -10.56
C ALA A 121 4.26 15.03 -10.63
N PHE A 122 3.66 14.57 -9.52
CA PHE A 122 2.25 14.19 -9.41
C PHE A 122 1.44 15.16 -8.56
N HIS A 123 2.04 16.26 -8.12
CA HIS A 123 1.34 17.27 -7.33
C HIS A 123 0.34 18.04 -8.21
N LEU A 124 -0.93 18.09 -7.83
CA LEU A 124 -1.99 18.70 -8.64
C LEU A 124 -1.67 20.17 -8.98
N GLY A 125 -1.32 20.97 -7.97
CA GLY A 125 -1.00 22.38 -8.17
C GLY A 125 0.28 22.65 -8.98
N THR A 126 1.21 21.69 -9.12
CA THR A 126 2.39 21.88 -10.01
C THR A 126 2.01 21.61 -11.46
N ALA A 127 1.19 20.58 -11.70
CA ALA A 127 0.64 20.26 -13.01
C ALA A 127 -0.25 21.40 -13.56
N GLU A 128 -1.11 21.97 -12.72
CA GLU A 128 -1.98 23.10 -13.09
C GLU A 128 -1.17 24.35 -13.45
N ARG A 129 -0.24 24.76 -12.58
CA ARG A 129 0.64 25.91 -12.85
C ARG A 129 1.46 25.72 -14.12
N LYS A 130 1.94 24.50 -14.40
CA LYS A 130 2.67 24.18 -15.63
C LYS A 130 1.81 24.35 -16.88
N LEU A 131 0.56 23.87 -16.83
CA LEU A 131 -0.38 24.04 -17.95
C LEU A 131 -0.69 25.52 -18.17
N GLU A 132 -1.03 26.27 -17.12
CA GLU A 132 -1.29 27.70 -17.20
C GLU A 132 -0.09 28.48 -17.75
N GLN A 133 1.12 28.13 -17.32
CA GLN A 133 2.35 28.75 -17.80
C GLN A 133 2.52 28.52 -19.31
N LEU A 134 2.32 27.29 -19.79
CA LEU A 134 2.40 26.95 -21.22
C LEU A 134 1.33 27.67 -22.04
N GLU A 135 0.13 27.86 -21.49
CA GLU A 135 -0.95 28.61 -22.13
C GLU A 135 -0.61 30.10 -22.23
N ARG A 136 -0.11 30.73 -21.16
CA ARG A 136 0.32 32.14 -21.14
C ARG A 136 1.48 32.41 -22.09
N GLN A 137 2.41 31.47 -22.23
CA GLN A 137 3.57 31.59 -23.11
C GLN A 137 3.25 31.33 -24.59
N GLY A 138 2.00 30.97 -24.92
CA GLY A 138 1.63 30.64 -26.30
C GLY A 138 2.35 29.40 -26.82
N ALA A 139 2.64 28.42 -25.95
CA ALA A 139 3.41 27.24 -26.30
C ALA A 139 2.75 26.42 -27.44
N PRO A 140 3.54 25.69 -28.24
CA PRO A 140 3.04 24.79 -29.28
C PRO A 140 1.89 23.90 -28.80
N SER A 141 0.91 23.65 -29.68
CA SER A 141 -0.31 22.87 -29.38
C SER A 141 0.00 21.50 -28.78
N ARG A 142 1.01 20.80 -29.30
CA ARG A 142 1.45 19.49 -28.82
C ARG A 142 1.89 19.49 -27.35
N LEU A 143 2.64 20.51 -26.93
CA LEU A 143 3.11 20.62 -25.54
C LEU A 143 1.95 20.90 -24.57
N ARG A 144 1.00 21.74 -24.98
CA ARG A 144 -0.23 21.99 -24.20
C ARG A 144 -1.09 20.74 -24.08
N ALA A 145 -1.26 19.97 -25.16
CA ALA A 145 -2.00 18.71 -25.14
C ALA A 145 -1.38 17.69 -24.18
N SER A 146 -0.06 17.53 -24.21
CA SER A 146 0.66 16.64 -23.28
C SER A 146 0.51 17.10 -21.81
N ALA A 147 0.58 18.41 -21.54
CA ALA A 147 0.38 18.93 -20.19
C ALA A 147 -1.06 18.74 -19.67
N ARG A 148 -2.07 18.85 -20.53
CA ARG A 148 -3.47 18.56 -20.19
C ARG A 148 -3.68 17.09 -19.83
N LEU A 149 -3.14 16.18 -20.66
CA LEU A 149 -3.21 14.76 -20.40
C LEU A 149 -2.51 14.39 -19.08
N HIS A 150 -1.36 15.00 -18.78
CA HIS A 150 -0.69 14.82 -17.48
C HIS A 150 -1.56 15.30 -16.32
N LEU A 151 -2.18 16.48 -16.43
CA LEU A 151 -3.07 17.01 -15.41
C LEU A 151 -4.30 16.12 -15.19
N GLU A 152 -4.90 15.61 -16.27
CA GLU A 152 -6.02 14.66 -16.19
C GLU A 152 -5.62 13.36 -15.50
N ASN A 153 -4.44 12.82 -15.82
CA ASN A 153 -3.92 11.62 -15.16
C ASN A 153 -3.69 11.85 -13.66
N VAL A 154 -3.11 12.98 -13.28
CA VAL A 154 -2.93 13.36 -11.87
C VAL A 154 -4.28 13.46 -11.16
N ARG A 155 -5.29 14.09 -11.77
CA ARG A 155 -6.64 14.18 -11.21
C ARG A 155 -7.28 12.80 -11.00
N ARG A 156 -7.12 11.88 -11.95
CA ARG A 156 -7.60 10.49 -11.81
C ARG A 156 -6.93 9.76 -10.64
N LEU A 157 -5.62 9.96 -10.42
CA LEU A 157 -4.91 9.39 -9.28
C LEU A 157 -5.45 9.92 -7.94
N TYR A 158 -5.71 11.23 -7.84
CA TYR A 158 -6.34 11.83 -6.65
C TYR A 158 -7.74 11.25 -6.39
N GLN A 159 -8.56 11.15 -7.43
CA GLN A 159 -9.91 10.57 -7.32
C GLN A 159 -9.86 9.10 -6.89
N LEU A 160 -8.88 8.33 -7.38
CA LEU A 160 -8.69 6.94 -6.98
C LEU A 160 -8.29 6.83 -5.50
N ALA A 161 -7.33 7.64 -5.04
CA ALA A 161 -6.92 7.66 -3.63
C ALA A 161 -8.07 8.09 -2.71
N GLU A 162 -8.85 9.09 -3.10
CA GLU A 162 -10.02 9.54 -2.33
C GLU A 162 -11.11 8.46 -2.26
N ARG A 163 -11.34 7.74 -3.37
CA ARG A 163 -12.27 6.62 -3.39
C ARG A 163 -11.83 5.49 -2.46
N ASP A 164 -10.55 5.12 -2.47
CA ASP A 164 -10.00 4.09 -1.60
C ASP A 164 -10.12 4.48 -0.12
N ALA A 165 -9.82 5.73 0.23
CA ALA A 165 -9.99 6.26 1.58
C ALA A 165 -11.45 6.17 2.08
N ARG A 166 -12.41 6.63 1.26
CA ARG A 166 -13.84 6.56 1.60
C ARG A 166 -14.32 5.11 1.76
N ALA A 167 -13.89 4.22 0.87
CA ALA A 167 -14.30 2.82 0.94
C ALA A 167 -13.78 2.12 2.22
N LEU A 168 -12.56 2.44 2.66
CA LEU A 168 -12.03 1.96 3.95
C LEU A 168 -12.86 2.49 5.13
N GLU A 169 -13.27 3.76 5.10
CA GLU A 169 -14.13 4.35 6.13
C GLU A 169 -15.52 3.70 6.17
N GLU A 170 -16.17 3.53 5.02
CA GLU A 170 -17.46 2.84 4.89
C GLU A 170 -17.39 1.40 5.42
N LEU A 171 -16.32 0.66 5.10
CA LEU A 171 -16.09 -0.67 5.64
C LEU A 171 -15.94 -0.66 7.17
N ALA A 172 -15.23 0.32 7.73
CA ALA A 172 -15.10 0.44 9.18
C ALA A 172 -16.43 0.68 9.87
N GLU A 173 -17.32 1.47 9.27
CA GLU A 173 -18.68 1.68 9.77
C GLU A 173 -19.51 0.40 9.72
N LEU A 174 -19.49 -0.33 8.59
CA LEU A 174 -20.23 -1.60 8.44
C LEU A 174 -19.76 -2.66 9.42
N VAL A 175 -18.45 -2.84 9.59
CA VAL A 175 -17.88 -3.80 10.54
C VAL A 175 -18.23 -3.42 11.99
N SER A 176 -18.24 -2.13 12.32
CA SER A 176 -18.65 -1.66 13.65
C SER A 176 -20.13 -1.90 13.92
N ALA A 177 -20.99 -1.69 12.91
CA ALA A 177 -22.41 -2.01 12.98
C ALA A 177 -22.64 -3.52 13.16
N LEU A 178 -21.95 -4.35 12.37
CA LEU A 178 -21.98 -5.80 12.47
C LEU A 178 -21.61 -6.26 13.89
N ARG A 179 -20.48 -5.78 14.41
CA ARG A 179 -20.03 -6.08 15.78
C ARG A 179 -21.11 -5.75 16.81
N THR A 180 -21.72 -4.57 16.71
CA THR A 180 -22.77 -4.13 17.64
C THR A 180 -23.98 -5.08 17.59
N GLN A 181 -24.42 -5.48 16.40
CA GLN A 181 -25.52 -6.42 16.25
C GLN A 181 -25.20 -7.81 16.79
N LEU A 182 -23.98 -8.32 16.54
CA LEU A 182 -23.55 -9.62 17.06
C LEU A 182 -23.51 -9.64 18.59
N VAL A 183 -23.02 -8.56 19.21
CA VAL A 183 -23.05 -8.40 20.67
C VAL A 183 -24.49 -8.32 21.20
N LEU A 184 -25.37 -7.58 20.53
CA LEU A 184 -26.78 -7.50 20.91
C LEU A 184 -27.47 -8.86 20.85
N VAL A 185 -27.32 -9.61 19.75
CA VAL A 185 -27.91 -10.94 19.60
C VAL A 185 -27.38 -11.90 20.67
N ARG A 186 -26.08 -11.83 20.99
CA ARG A 186 -25.48 -12.63 22.07
C ARG A 186 -26.11 -12.32 23.44
N LEU A 187 -26.38 -11.04 23.74
CA LEU A 187 -26.91 -10.62 25.03
C LEU A 187 -28.43 -10.80 25.15
N SER A 188 -29.18 -10.59 24.07
CA SER A 188 -30.65 -10.70 24.08
C SER A 188 -31.15 -12.13 23.91
N GLY A 189 -30.33 -13.03 23.36
CA GLY A 189 -30.76 -14.37 22.94
C GLY A 189 -31.82 -14.34 21.82
N SER A 190 -32.02 -13.19 21.16
CA SER A 190 -33.05 -13.01 20.14
C SER A 190 -32.64 -13.53 18.76
N SER A 191 -33.63 -13.65 17.87
CA SER A 191 -33.43 -13.92 16.45
C SER A 191 -32.41 -12.95 15.82
N ALA A 192 -31.53 -13.45 14.96
CA ALA A 192 -30.48 -12.72 14.27
C ALA A 192 -31.01 -11.90 13.06
N GLU A 193 -32.22 -11.38 13.17
CA GLU A 193 -32.88 -10.60 12.14
C GLU A 193 -32.07 -9.33 11.86
N GLY A 194 -31.62 -9.13 10.62
CA GLY A 194 -30.76 -8.01 10.19
C GLY A 194 -29.25 -8.30 10.14
N VAL A 195 -28.73 -9.31 10.84
CA VAL A 195 -27.30 -9.67 10.78
C VAL A 195 -26.91 -10.15 9.39
N GLY A 196 -27.78 -10.95 8.75
CA GLY A 196 -27.56 -11.45 7.40
C GLY A 196 -27.47 -10.35 6.34
N ASP A 197 -28.26 -9.28 6.48
CA ASP A 197 -28.27 -8.16 5.55
C ASP A 197 -26.96 -7.37 5.64
N ILE A 198 -26.48 -7.10 6.86
CA ILE A 198 -25.19 -6.41 7.06
C ILE A 198 -24.03 -7.25 6.53
N VAL A 199 -24.04 -8.57 6.77
CA VAL A 199 -22.99 -9.47 6.24
C VAL A 199 -23.02 -9.48 4.71
N SER A 200 -24.20 -9.50 4.10
CA SER A 200 -24.35 -9.47 2.63
C SER A 200 -23.86 -8.15 2.04
N GLU A 201 -24.19 -7.02 2.67
CA GLU A 201 -23.68 -5.71 2.27
C GLU A 201 -22.16 -5.61 2.45
N LEU A 202 -21.62 -6.10 3.57
CA LEU A 202 -20.19 -6.14 3.82
C LEU A 202 -19.45 -6.92 2.72
N TRP A 203 -19.95 -8.09 2.35
CA TRP A 203 -19.37 -8.88 1.26
C TRP A 203 -19.47 -8.18 -0.10
N ALA A 204 -20.61 -7.56 -0.41
CA ALA A 204 -20.77 -6.80 -1.65
C ALA A 204 -19.77 -5.63 -1.76
N ARG A 205 -19.46 -4.97 -0.63
CA ARG A 205 -18.44 -3.89 -0.59
C ARG A 205 -17.02 -4.41 -0.78
N ILE A 206 -16.71 -5.56 -0.18
CA ILE A 206 -15.40 -6.19 -0.33
C ILE A 206 -15.19 -6.68 -1.76
N GLU A 207 -16.21 -7.28 -2.38
CA GLU A 207 -16.13 -7.70 -3.78
C GLU A 207 -15.92 -6.49 -4.70
N GLY A 208 -16.67 -5.40 -4.49
CA GLY A 208 -16.49 -4.17 -5.24
C GLY A 208 -15.11 -3.52 -5.08
N LEU A 209 -14.43 -3.75 -3.95
CA LEU A 209 -13.04 -3.34 -3.72
C LEU A 209 -12.04 -4.23 -4.47
N SER A 210 -12.33 -5.52 -4.59
CA SER A 210 -11.51 -6.49 -5.32
C SER A 210 -11.55 -6.22 -6.83
N GLU A 211 -12.75 -6.07 -7.42
CA GLU A 211 -12.93 -5.76 -8.85
C GLU A 211 -12.22 -4.47 -9.25
N ALA A 212 -12.32 -3.44 -8.41
CA ALA A 212 -11.66 -2.16 -8.61
C ALA A 212 -10.11 -2.26 -8.62
N SER A 213 -9.54 -3.33 -8.05
CA SER A 213 -8.10 -3.56 -7.99
C SER A 213 -7.57 -4.30 -9.23
N GLU A 214 -8.37 -5.20 -9.81
CA GLU A 214 -7.96 -6.04 -10.94
C GLU A 214 -7.92 -5.27 -12.27
N ASP A 215 -8.76 -4.23 -12.41
CA ASP A 215 -8.82 -3.37 -13.61
C ASP A 215 -7.53 -2.55 -13.84
N TYR A 216 -6.63 -2.45 -12.85
CA TYR A 216 -5.31 -1.84 -13.02
C TYR A 216 -4.28 -2.89 -13.46
N THR A 217 -4.37 -3.37 -14.70
CA THR A 217 -3.25 -4.03 -15.35
C THR A 217 -2.42 -2.97 -16.09
N PRO A 218 -1.16 -2.70 -15.73
CA PRO A 218 -0.36 -1.71 -16.44
C PRO A 218 -0.20 -2.15 -17.89
N SER A 219 -0.77 -1.35 -18.82
CA SER A 219 -0.57 -1.55 -20.25
C SER A 219 0.94 -1.60 -20.51
N PRO A 220 1.45 -2.62 -21.24
CA PRO A 220 2.86 -2.65 -21.61
C PRO A 220 3.21 -1.34 -22.32
N PRO A 221 4.41 -0.79 -22.10
CA PRO A 221 4.83 0.41 -22.79
C PRO A 221 4.63 0.21 -24.30
N PRO A 222 4.20 1.25 -25.04
CA PRO A 222 4.11 1.14 -26.49
C PRO A 222 5.48 0.66 -26.97
N ALA A 223 5.49 -0.46 -27.70
CA ALA A 223 6.71 -0.94 -28.33
C ALA A 223 7.24 0.25 -29.14
N ASP A 224 8.41 0.76 -28.77
CA ASP A 224 9.08 1.78 -29.55
C ASP A 224 9.15 1.22 -30.98
N ASP A 225 8.42 1.88 -31.89
CA ASP A 225 8.58 1.73 -33.33
C ASP A 225 10.00 2.20 -33.68
N ALA A 226 10.98 1.37 -33.36
CA ALA A 226 12.31 1.40 -33.90
C ALA A 226 12.26 0.86 -35.34
N ASP A 227 11.37 1.44 -36.16
CA ASP A 227 11.41 1.33 -37.60
C ASP A 227 12.38 2.42 -38.10
N LEU A 228 13.65 2.17 -37.81
CA LEU A 228 14.75 2.90 -38.41
C LEU A 228 14.75 2.58 -39.91
N SER A 229 14.24 3.55 -40.65
CA SER A 229 14.57 3.86 -42.04
C SER A 229 15.84 3.16 -42.54
N HIS A 230 15.68 2.04 -43.26
CA HIS A 230 16.67 1.67 -44.26
C HIS A 230 16.34 2.47 -45.52
N GLY A 231 17.06 3.59 -45.67
CA GLY A 231 17.10 4.37 -46.89
C GLY A 231 17.64 3.51 -48.03
N GLU A 232 16.78 3.26 -49.01
CA GLU A 232 17.14 2.69 -50.31
C GLU A 232 17.63 3.85 -51.19
N ALA A 233 18.93 3.86 -51.51
CA ALA A 233 19.53 4.84 -52.42
C ALA A 233 19.22 4.47 -53.88
N PRO A 234 18.96 5.45 -54.77
CA PRO A 234 18.65 5.18 -56.17
C PRO A 234 19.92 4.82 -56.96
N ALA A 235 19.85 3.72 -57.73
CA ALA A 235 20.85 3.35 -58.71
C ALA A 235 20.70 4.20 -59.99
N ALA A 236 21.84 4.62 -60.52
CA ALA A 236 22.03 5.37 -61.76
C ALA A 236 21.85 4.50 -63.02
#